data_AF-A0A9E6J871-F1
#
_entry.id   AF-A0A9E6J871-F1
#
_cell.length_a   1.000
_cell.length_b   1.000
_cell.length_c   1.000
_cell.angle_alpha   90.00
_cell.angle_beta   90.00
_cell.angle_gamma   90.00
#
_symmetry.space_group_name_H-M   'P 1'
#
loop_
_entity.id
_entity.type
_entity.pdbx_description
1 polymer ?
#
loop_
_entity_poly.entity_id
_entity_poly.type
_entity_poly.pdbx_seq_one_letter_code
_entity_poly.pdbx_strand_id
1 'polypeptide(L)'
;MFNKKVISTQHQYDHLKEVTLQPGDVIIAKMFPGHASKPTEVLIPMMQDSFIHKKSLDEKAGMQLQGSGTSEHAALAISKDEIAEASGEGVVRSMALTSKRKNGWVVFRCSDKVLANGASKIAAALCKHNVNTRDKDFLYKNNITGGKYDKIGSISSLLKKRNFNSGTNQYIQDILDFVYGISKRAPNMFCSELSASVYECASVAQYGKTCFGSDPRAVTPKYLEHLVNTSSLFNLVGKVPPSPLFSHTHMAAMKYQSALKFRQSKASKTLLVCMLDLIKIGTFGELLYFYEECFGFRVNPAYRDSIEPFIISGNLRAKRSGRLYNIVFKEIGTMSYFRR
;
A
#
# COMPACT_ATOMS: atom_id res chain seq x y z
N MET A 1 28.48 -7.80 0.08
CA MET A 1 27.24 -8.40 0.61
C MET A 1 26.58 -7.37 1.51
N PHE A 2 25.48 -6.72 1.08
CA PHE A 2 24.75 -5.81 1.96
C PHE A 2 23.96 -6.63 2.98
N ASN A 3 24.26 -6.41 4.26
CA ASN A 3 23.53 -6.96 5.40
C ASN A 3 22.06 -6.52 5.26
N LYS A 4 21.16 -7.42 4.86
CA LYS A 4 19.73 -7.12 4.69
C LYS A 4 19.12 -6.83 6.06
N LYS A 5 19.17 -5.56 6.45
CA LYS A 5 18.65 -5.08 7.74
C LYS A 5 17.13 -4.98 7.62
N VAL A 6 16.44 -5.78 8.42
CA VAL A 6 15.00 -5.65 8.66
C VAL A 6 14.70 -4.22 9.11
N ILE A 7 13.76 -3.57 8.44
CA ILE A 7 13.34 -2.20 8.77
C ILE A 7 12.23 -2.29 9.81
N SER A 8 12.58 -2.01 11.07
CA SER A 8 11.69 -2.15 12.23
C SER A 8 11.44 -0.84 12.98
N THR A 9 12.18 0.22 12.66
CA THR A 9 12.05 1.53 13.32
C THR A 9 11.91 2.67 12.32
N GLN A 10 11.26 3.75 12.74
CA GLN A 10 11.14 4.99 11.96
C GLN A 10 12.52 5.54 11.59
N HIS A 11 13.48 5.53 12.53
CA HIS A 11 14.85 5.97 12.29
C HIS A 11 15.50 5.21 11.12
N GLN A 12 15.40 3.88 11.07
CA GLN A 12 15.94 3.09 9.95
C GLN A 12 15.26 3.45 8.62
N TYR A 13 13.94 3.61 8.64
CA TYR A 13 13.16 4.02 7.47
C TYR A 13 13.59 5.40 6.97
N ASP A 14 13.83 6.35 7.86
CA ASP A 14 14.23 7.72 7.50
C ASP A 14 15.57 7.76 6.77
N HIS A 15 16.48 6.84 7.08
CA HIS A 15 17.80 6.71 6.44
C HIS A 15 17.77 5.97 5.10
N LEU A 16 16.64 5.39 4.68
CA LEU A 16 16.52 4.80 3.35
C LEU A 16 16.50 5.91 2.30
N LYS A 17 17.23 5.70 1.19
CA LYS A 17 17.11 6.57 0.03
C LYS A 17 15.73 6.47 -0.60
N GLU A 18 15.20 7.59 -1.08
CA GLU A 18 13.98 7.59 -1.88
C GLU A 18 14.25 6.99 -3.26
N VAL A 19 13.32 6.21 -3.78
CA VAL A 19 13.45 5.54 -5.07
C VAL A 19 12.17 5.66 -5.89
N THR A 20 12.35 5.72 -7.22
CA THR A 20 11.25 5.51 -8.17
C THR A 20 10.98 4.01 -8.30
N LEU A 21 9.69 3.66 -8.28
CA LEU A 21 9.25 2.28 -8.45
C LEU A 21 9.57 1.77 -9.86
N GLN A 22 9.77 0.46 -9.95
CA GLN A 22 9.89 -0.29 -11.20
C GLN A 22 8.83 -1.40 -11.23
N PRO A 23 8.35 -1.81 -12.41
CA PRO A 23 7.48 -2.96 -12.54
C PRO A 23 8.03 -4.18 -11.80
N GLY A 24 7.20 -4.76 -10.93
CA GLY A 24 7.53 -5.91 -10.11
C GLY A 24 8.16 -5.58 -8.75
N ASP A 25 8.48 -4.32 -8.43
CA ASP A 25 8.92 -3.98 -7.07
C ASP A 25 7.86 -4.42 -6.05
N VAL A 26 8.29 -5.18 -5.04
CA VAL A 26 7.46 -5.51 -3.87
C VAL A 26 7.60 -4.37 -2.89
N ILE A 27 6.49 -3.75 -2.53
CA ILE A 27 6.48 -2.65 -1.59
C ILE A 27 5.73 -3.05 -0.33
N ILE A 28 6.31 -2.75 0.83
CA ILE A 28 5.75 -3.11 2.13
C ILE A 28 5.59 -1.84 2.96
N ALA A 29 4.35 -1.56 3.38
CA ALA A 29 4.04 -0.43 4.24
C ALA A 29 4.42 -0.77 5.68
N LYS A 30 5.06 0.20 6.35
CA LYS A 30 5.50 0.07 7.74
C LYS A 30 4.55 0.84 8.67
N MET A 31 4.23 0.24 9.81
CA MET A 31 3.42 0.83 10.87
C MET A 31 4.25 0.86 12.15
N PHE A 32 4.91 2.00 12.40
CA PHE A 32 5.72 2.17 13.59
C PHE A 32 4.86 2.53 14.82
N PRO A 33 5.33 2.23 16.04
CA PRO A 33 4.61 2.59 17.27
C PRO A 33 4.23 4.08 17.30
N GLY A 34 2.99 4.40 17.66
CA GLY A 34 2.47 5.77 17.69
C GLY A 34 1.95 6.32 16.36
N HIS A 35 2.11 5.59 15.25
CA HIS A 35 1.61 5.99 13.93
C HIS A 35 0.31 5.29 13.52
N ALA A 36 -0.14 4.30 14.30
CA ALA A 36 -1.37 3.58 14.02
C ALA A 36 -2.60 4.43 14.33
N SER A 37 -3.48 4.54 13.34
CA SER A 37 -4.64 5.41 13.35
C SER A 37 -5.96 4.64 13.38
N LYS A 38 -5.93 3.37 12.96
CA LYS A 38 -7.08 2.47 12.95
C LYS A 38 -6.81 1.22 13.79
N PRO A 39 -7.85 0.61 14.42
CA PRO A 39 -7.68 -0.62 15.18
C PRO A 39 -7.05 -1.76 14.38
N THR A 40 -7.32 -1.84 13.07
CA THR A 40 -6.72 -2.85 12.18
C THR A 40 -5.22 -2.65 11.98
N GLU A 41 -4.74 -1.41 11.96
CA GLU A 41 -3.32 -1.06 11.81
C GLU A 41 -2.50 -1.41 13.07
N VAL A 42 -3.18 -1.50 14.22
CA VAL A 42 -2.59 -2.01 15.48
C VAL A 42 -2.70 -3.53 15.56
N LEU A 43 -3.87 -4.07 15.20
CA LEU A 43 -4.18 -5.49 15.32
C LEU A 43 -3.28 -6.33 14.42
N ILE A 44 -2.98 -5.91 13.20
CA ILE A 44 -2.15 -6.69 12.28
C ILE A 44 -0.73 -6.87 12.84
N PRO A 45 0.03 -5.81 13.17
CA PRO A 45 1.31 -5.93 13.87
C PRO A 45 1.23 -6.76 15.15
N MET A 46 0.27 -6.48 16.04
CA MET A 46 0.11 -7.22 17.30
C MET A 46 -0.15 -8.70 17.07
N MET A 47 -1.00 -9.06 16.11
CA MET A 47 -1.30 -10.44 15.79
C MET A 47 -0.12 -11.13 15.11
N GLN A 48 0.63 -10.39 14.30
CA GLN A 48 1.85 -10.89 13.65
C GLN A 48 3.00 -11.13 14.63
N ASP A 49 3.05 -10.41 15.74
CA ASP A 49 4.02 -10.68 16.80
C ASP A 49 3.49 -11.68 17.83
N SER A 50 2.19 -11.70 18.13
CA SER A 50 1.62 -12.55 19.17
C SER A 50 1.26 -13.98 18.70
N PHE A 51 0.90 -14.17 17.43
CA PHE A 51 0.37 -15.46 16.92
C PHE A 51 1.25 -16.13 15.86
N ILE A 52 2.29 -15.47 15.33
CA ILE A 52 3.13 -16.03 14.25
C ILE A 52 4.29 -16.90 14.77
N HIS A 53 4.67 -16.83 16.05
CA HIS A 53 5.76 -17.63 16.63
C HIS A 53 5.58 -19.18 16.58
N LYS A 54 4.65 -19.72 15.79
CA LYS A 54 4.37 -21.17 15.75
C LYS A 54 4.41 -21.85 14.38
N LYS A 55 4.56 -21.21 13.20
CA LYS A 55 4.12 -21.90 11.95
C LYS A 55 4.84 -21.69 10.61
N SER A 56 5.90 -20.90 10.45
CA SER A 56 6.71 -20.98 9.21
C SER A 56 7.64 -22.21 9.25
N LEU A 57 8.04 -22.75 8.09
CA LEU A 57 9.03 -23.84 8.05
C LEU A 57 10.37 -23.38 8.63
N ASP A 58 10.76 -22.14 8.34
CA ASP A 58 11.99 -21.54 8.84
C ASP A 58 11.97 -21.40 10.37
N GLU A 59 10.90 -20.86 10.98
CA GLU A 59 10.80 -20.78 12.44
C GLU A 59 10.67 -22.14 13.12
N LYS A 60 10.02 -23.12 12.47
CA LYS A 60 10.00 -24.52 12.96
C LYS A 60 11.39 -25.16 12.93
N ALA A 61 12.22 -24.74 11.98
CA ALA A 61 13.65 -25.09 11.93
C ALA A 61 14.50 -24.23 12.89
N GLY A 62 13.87 -23.40 13.75
CA GLY A 62 14.55 -22.54 14.72
C GLY A 62 15.11 -21.25 14.14
N MET A 63 14.80 -20.91 12.89
CA MET A 63 15.29 -19.69 12.25
C MET A 63 14.49 -18.47 12.69
N GLN A 64 15.20 -17.39 13.02
CA GLN A 64 14.57 -16.10 13.26
C GLN A 64 14.13 -15.47 11.94
N LEU A 65 12.84 -15.13 11.82
CA LEU A 65 12.34 -14.44 10.63
C LEU A 65 13.04 -13.09 10.43
N GLN A 66 13.52 -12.88 9.21
CA GLN A 66 14.05 -11.60 8.73
C GLN A 66 12.92 -10.67 8.24
N GLY A 67 11.88 -10.50 9.05
CA GLY A 67 10.76 -9.59 8.78
C GLY A 67 10.32 -8.87 10.05
N SER A 68 9.82 -7.64 9.91
CA SER A 68 9.38 -6.83 11.04
C SER A 68 7.90 -7.03 11.35
N GLY A 69 7.54 -7.06 12.64
CA GLY A 69 6.15 -6.94 13.09
C GLY A 69 5.49 -5.61 12.68
N THR A 70 6.27 -4.59 12.35
CA THR A 70 5.75 -3.32 11.82
C THR A 70 5.24 -3.42 10.38
N SER A 71 5.41 -4.54 9.69
CA SER A 71 4.90 -4.73 8.34
C SER A 71 3.37 -4.91 8.35
N GLU A 72 2.64 -3.92 7.84
CA GLU A 72 1.17 -3.88 7.96
C GLU A 72 0.45 -4.22 6.66
N HIS A 73 0.99 -3.77 5.53
CA HIS A 73 0.37 -3.95 4.22
C HIS A 73 1.43 -4.13 3.13
N ALA A 74 1.05 -4.74 2.01
CA ALA A 74 1.94 -4.98 0.89
C ALA A 74 1.24 -4.70 -0.44
N ALA A 75 2.01 -4.30 -1.43
CA ALA A 75 1.54 -4.08 -2.78
C ALA A 75 2.65 -4.41 -3.78
N LEU A 76 2.27 -4.54 -5.05
CA LEU A 76 3.20 -4.76 -6.15
C LEU A 76 3.17 -3.55 -7.09
N ALA A 77 4.34 -3.01 -7.43
CA ALA A 77 4.43 -1.98 -8.46
C ALA A 77 4.09 -2.56 -9.84
N ILE A 78 3.07 -1.99 -10.50
CA ILE A 78 2.76 -2.27 -11.90
C ILE A 78 3.62 -1.38 -12.80
N SER A 79 3.79 -0.12 -12.41
CA SER A 79 4.59 0.88 -13.12
C SER A 79 5.33 1.78 -12.13
N LYS A 80 5.97 2.86 -12.62
CA LYS A 80 6.68 3.83 -11.78
C LYS A 80 5.77 4.59 -10.80
N ASP A 81 4.50 4.75 -11.14
CA ASP A 81 3.54 5.55 -10.38
C ASP A 81 2.38 4.72 -9.83
N GLU A 82 2.27 3.44 -10.22
CA GLU A 82 1.07 2.64 -10.00
C GLU A 82 1.37 1.31 -9.35
N ILE A 83 0.48 0.93 -8.44
CA ILE A 83 0.58 -0.27 -7.64
C ILE A 83 -0.71 -1.08 -7.76
N ALA A 84 -0.55 -2.39 -7.70
CA ALA A 84 -1.63 -3.34 -7.43
C ALA A 84 -1.67 -3.58 -5.91
N GLU A 85 -2.83 -3.37 -5.31
CA GLU A 85 -3.05 -3.73 -3.91
C GLU A 85 -4.38 -4.47 -3.74
N ALA A 86 -4.45 -5.41 -2.81
CA ALA A 86 -5.71 -6.03 -2.44
C ALA A 86 -6.41 -5.16 -1.38
N SER A 87 -7.63 -4.70 -1.70
CA SER A 87 -8.52 -3.89 -0.87
C SER A 87 -9.94 -4.44 -0.93
N GLY A 88 -10.89 -3.85 -0.19
CA GLY A 88 -12.29 -4.32 -0.05
C GLY A 88 -12.96 -4.84 -1.33
N GLU A 89 -12.70 -4.19 -2.46
CA GLU A 89 -13.27 -4.47 -3.78
C GLU A 89 -12.53 -5.56 -4.58
N GLY A 90 -11.46 -6.11 -4.01
CA GLY A 90 -10.54 -7.04 -4.66
C GLY A 90 -9.15 -6.48 -4.87
N VAL A 91 -8.45 -7.00 -5.88
CA VAL A 91 -7.20 -6.43 -6.35
C VAL A 91 -7.53 -5.19 -7.16
N VAL A 92 -7.06 -4.03 -6.69
CA VAL A 92 -7.32 -2.72 -7.30
C VAL A 92 -6.00 -2.08 -7.71
N ARG A 93 -6.09 -1.18 -8.70
CA ARG A 93 -5.00 -0.30 -9.09
C ARG A 93 -5.11 0.99 -8.32
N SER A 94 -3.98 1.46 -7.81
CA SER A 94 -3.88 2.70 -7.04
C SER A 94 -2.58 3.41 -7.43
N MET A 95 -2.50 4.74 -7.29
CA MET A 95 -1.22 5.41 -7.47
C MET A 95 -0.39 5.27 -6.19
N ALA A 96 0.89 4.94 -6.32
CA ALA A 96 1.78 4.73 -5.18
C ALA A 96 1.81 5.94 -4.24
N LEU A 97 1.89 7.15 -4.83
CA LEU A 97 2.01 8.43 -4.12
C LEU A 97 0.67 8.97 -3.59
N THR A 98 -0.47 8.40 -3.98
CA THR A 98 -1.80 8.78 -3.48
C THR A 98 -2.44 7.68 -2.65
N SER A 99 -1.76 6.54 -2.52
CA SER A 99 -2.25 5.39 -1.76
C SER A 99 -2.62 5.83 -0.34
N LYS A 100 -3.70 5.26 0.21
CA LYS A 100 -4.31 5.64 1.50
C LYS A 100 -3.39 5.42 2.71
N ARG A 101 -2.13 5.05 2.49
CA ARG A 101 -1.17 4.66 3.50
C ARG A 101 -0.38 5.88 3.97
N LYS A 102 -0.65 6.28 5.21
CA LYS A 102 -0.01 7.43 5.90
C LYS A 102 1.48 7.26 6.10
N ASN A 103 1.95 6.01 6.15
CA ASN A 103 3.34 5.68 6.30
C ASN A 103 3.86 5.21 4.95
N GLY A 104 5.02 5.71 4.55
CA GLY A 104 5.57 5.33 3.26
C GLY A 104 6.01 3.87 3.23
N TRP A 105 6.49 3.48 2.07
CA TRP A 105 6.76 2.10 1.71
C TRP A 105 8.24 1.81 1.74
N VAL A 106 8.65 0.63 2.20
CA VAL A 106 9.96 0.08 1.88
C VAL A 106 9.88 -0.70 0.58
N VAL A 107 10.92 -0.61 -0.25
CA VAL A 107 10.90 -1.14 -1.62
C VAL A 107 11.92 -2.25 -1.77
N PHE A 108 11.44 -3.44 -2.15
CA PHE A 108 12.25 -4.60 -2.49
C PHE A 108 12.18 -4.83 -4.00
N ARG A 109 13.35 -4.88 -4.65
CA ARG A 109 13.47 -5.03 -6.09
C ARG A 109 14.00 -6.40 -6.45
N CYS A 110 13.31 -7.07 -7.37
CA CYS A 110 13.80 -8.31 -7.96
C CYS A 110 14.94 -8.02 -8.95
N SER A 111 16.04 -8.77 -8.85
CA SER A 111 17.18 -8.72 -9.76
C SER A 111 16.88 -9.40 -11.09
N ASP A 112 15.99 -10.40 -11.11
CA ASP A 112 15.49 -11.04 -12.33
C ASP A 112 14.39 -10.17 -12.96
N LYS A 113 14.74 -9.49 -14.06
CA LYS A 113 13.83 -8.61 -14.79
C LYS A 113 12.71 -9.34 -15.52
N VAL A 114 12.94 -10.57 -15.97
CA VAL A 114 11.91 -11.36 -16.65
C VAL A 114 10.83 -11.74 -15.63
N LEU A 115 11.27 -12.23 -14.47
CA LEU A 115 10.37 -12.58 -13.38
C LEU A 115 9.59 -11.35 -12.86
N ALA A 116 10.27 -10.24 -12.62
CA ALA A 116 9.64 -8.98 -12.17
C ALA A 116 8.57 -8.49 -13.15
N ASN A 117 8.87 -8.51 -14.44
CA ASN A 117 7.92 -8.12 -15.49
C ASN A 117 6.74 -9.08 -15.59
N GLY A 118 6.97 -10.39 -15.45
CA GLY A 118 5.92 -11.40 -15.38
C GLY A 118 4.96 -11.16 -14.21
N ALA A 119 5.53 -10.94 -13.01
CA ALA A 119 4.76 -10.65 -11.81
C ALA A 119 3.93 -9.36 -11.96
N SER A 120 4.52 -8.30 -12.51
CA SER A 120 3.80 -7.04 -12.81
C SER A 120 2.62 -7.23 -13.76
N LYS A 121 2.80 -8.00 -14.84
CA LYS A 121 1.72 -8.30 -15.81
C LYS A 121 0.58 -9.08 -15.16
N ILE A 122 0.90 -10.08 -14.34
CA ILE A 122 -0.10 -10.87 -13.60
C ILE A 122 -0.87 -9.97 -12.63
N ALA A 123 -0.18 -9.10 -11.89
CA ALA A 123 -0.83 -8.16 -10.99
C ALA A 123 -1.76 -7.18 -11.73
N ALA A 124 -1.32 -6.64 -12.87
CA ALA A 124 -2.15 -5.79 -13.73
C ALA A 124 -3.40 -6.53 -14.22
N ALA A 125 -3.27 -7.81 -14.60
CA ALA A 125 -4.41 -8.64 -15.00
C ALA A 125 -5.41 -8.85 -13.85
N LEU A 126 -4.90 -9.05 -12.63
CA LEU A 126 -5.70 -9.20 -11.41
C LEU A 126 -6.44 -7.91 -11.03
N CYS A 127 -5.87 -6.74 -11.32
CA CYS A 127 -6.57 -5.45 -11.24
C CYS A 127 -7.70 -5.29 -12.27
N LYS A 128 -8.09 -6.35 -12.99
CA LYS A 128 -9.07 -6.31 -14.08
C LYS A 128 -8.71 -5.29 -15.16
N HIS A 129 -7.42 -5.15 -15.45
CA HIS A 129 -6.99 -4.46 -16.67
C HIS A 129 -6.95 -5.40 -17.85
N ASN A 130 -7.16 -4.82 -19.03
CA ASN A 130 -6.76 -5.45 -20.28
C ASN A 130 -5.24 -5.51 -20.35
N VAL A 131 -4.76 -6.73 -20.43
CA VAL A 131 -3.36 -7.07 -20.60
C VAL A 131 -3.27 -8.02 -21.78
N ASN A 132 -2.12 -8.09 -22.44
CA ASN A 132 -1.93 -8.91 -23.64
C ASN A 132 -2.03 -10.44 -23.38
N THR A 133 -2.32 -10.87 -22.16
CA THR A 133 -2.46 -12.29 -21.78
C THR A 133 -3.85 -12.86 -22.02
N ARG A 134 -4.86 -12.03 -22.33
CA ARG A 134 -6.24 -12.47 -22.61
C ARG A 134 -6.91 -11.53 -23.62
N ASP A 135 -8.03 -11.96 -24.20
CA ASP A 135 -8.84 -11.14 -25.11
C ASP A 135 -9.18 -9.79 -24.46
N LYS A 136 -9.04 -8.69 -25.22
CA LYS A 136 -9.37 -7.32 -24.79
C LYS A 136 -10.83 -7.17 -24.40
N ASP A 137 -11.70 -8.00 -24.94
CA ASP A 137 -13.12 -7.96 -24.59
C ASP A 137 -13.48 -8.90 -23.45
N PHE A 138 -12.52 -9.68 -22.92
CA PHE A 138 -12.80 -10.67 -21.89
C PHE A 138 -13.50 -10.05 -20.68
N LEU A 139 -13.03 -8.90 -20.23
CA LEU A 139 -13.59 -8.20 -19.06
C LEU A 139 -14.96 -7.59 -19.33
N TYR A 140 -15.22 -7.16 -20.57
CA TYR A 140 -16.47 -6.50 -20.96
C TYR A 140 -17.57 -7.50 -21.31
N LYS A 141 -17.22 -8.63 -21.94
CA LYS A 141 -18.17 -9.68 -22.37
C LYS A 141 -18.54 -10.64 -21.25
N ASN A 142 -17.82 -10.64 -20.14
CA ASN A 142 -17.99 -11.66 -19.09
C ASN A 142 -18.29 -11.04 -17.72
N ASN A 143 -19.32 -11.56 -17.07
CA ASN A 143 -19.59 -11.27 -15.66
C ASN A 143 -18.55 -11.97 -14.78
N ILE A 144 -17.49 -11.23 -14.42
CA ILE A 144 -16.45 -11.71 -13.51
C ILE A 144 -17.03 -11.94 -12.12
N THR A 145 -16.79 -13.12 -11.54
CA THR A 145 -17.24 -13.48 -10.19
C THR A 145 -16.06 -13.57 -9.23
N GLY A 146 -16.30 -13.38 -7.93
CA GLY A 146 -15.24 -13.42 -6.91
C GLY A 146 -14.42 -12.12 -6.82
N GLY A 147 -13.15 -12.25 -6.43
CA GLY A 147 -12.22 -11.13 -6.30
C GLY A 147 -12.63 -10.14 -5.21
N LYS A 148 -13.11 -10.61 -4.06
CA LYS A 148 -13.37 -9.75 -2.89
C LYS A 148 -12.18 -9.78 -1.93
N TYR A 149 -12.01 -8.73 -1.15
CA TYR A 149 -11.11 -8.79 0.01
C TYR A 149 -11.64 -9.80 1.01
N ASP A 150 -10.89 -10.88 1.23
CA ASP A 150 -11.26 -11.85 2.24
C ASP A 150 -10.74 -11.43 3.62
N LYS A 151 -11.47 -10.53 4.29
CA LYS A 151 -11.08 -10.06 5.64
C LYS A 151 -11.04 -11.20 6.65
N ILE A 152 -12.01 -12.12 6.59
CA ILE A 152 -12.06 -13.30 7.46
C ILE A 152 -10.91 -14.26 7.11
N GLY A 153 -10.67 -14.45 5.81
CA GLY A 153 -9.52 -15.14 5.27
C GLY A 153 -8.21 -14.58 5.79
N SER A 154 -8.04 -13.26 5.83
CA SER A 154 -6.81 -12.61 6.32
C SER A 154 -6.54 -12.93 7.78
N ILE A 155 -7.56 -12.92 8.64
CA ILE A 155 -7.43 -13.33 10.06
C ILE A 155 -7.18 -14.84 10.14
N SER A 156 -7.90 -15.65 9.37
CA SER A 156 -7.73 -17.11 9.36
C SER A 156 -6.34 -17.53 8.85
N SER A 157 -5.75 -16.77 7.91
CA SER A 157 -4.44 -17.06 7.32
C SER A 157 -3.32 -16.94 8.35
N LEU A 158 -3.48 -16.04 9.34
CA LEU A 158 -2.59 -15.92 10.49
C LEU A 158 -2.55 -17.23 11.30
N LEU A 159 -3.62 -18.04 11.22
CA LEU A 159 -3.78 -19.30 11.95
C LEU A 159 -3.47 -20.55 11.12
N LYS A 160 -3.37 -20.44 9.78
CA LYS A 160 -3.11 -21.55 8.85
C LYS A 160 -1.63 -21.97 8.84
N LYS A 161 -1.35 -23.25 8.52
CA LYS A 161 0.02 -23.77 8.33
C LYS A 161 0.56 -23.34 6.96
N ARG A 162 1.83 -22.91 6.90
CA ARG A 162 2.46 -22.28 5.72
C ARG A 162 3.24 -23.26 4.84
N ASN A 163 2.67 -24.42 4.51
CA ASN A 163 3.37 -25.43 3.71
C ASN A 163 2.87 -25.42 2.26
N PHE A 164 3.78 -25.45 1.30
CA PHE A 164 3.45 -25.70 -0.10
C PHE A 164 2.91 -27.12 -0.27
N ASN A 165 1.71 -27.27 -0.86
CA ASN A 165 1.06 -28.56 -1.06
C ASN A 165 0.31 -28.60 -2.40
N SER A 166 -0.33 -29.72 -2.73
CA SER A 166 -1.12 -29.88 -3.96
C SER A 166 -2.21 -28.82 -4.11
N GLY A 167 -2.85 -28.40 -3.01
CA GLY A 167 -3.82 -27.32 -3.00
C GLY A 167 -3.21 -25.93 -3.22
N THR A 168 -1.91 -25.76 -3.05
CA THR A 168 -1.17 -24.54 -3.41
C THR A 168 -0.95 -24.47 -4.93
N ASN A 169 -0.56 -25.59 -5.56
CA ASN A 169 -0.45 -25.69 -7.01
C ASN A 169 -1.79 -25.36 -7.69
N GLN A 170 -2.90 -25.90 -7.16
CA GLN A 170 -4.22 -25.60 -7.68
C GLN A 170 -4.53 -24.09 -7.57
N TYR A 171 -4.21 -23.45 -6.45
CA TYR A 171 -4.44 -22.01 -6.29
C TYR A 171 -3.62 -21.17 -7.27
N ILE A 172 -2.36 -21.53 -7.52
CA ILE A 172 -1.52 -20.90 -8.54
C ILE A 172 -2.16 -21.08 -9.93
N GLN A 173 -2.65 -22.28 -10.24
CA GLN A 173 -3.34 -22.52 -11.51
C GLN A 173 -4.65 -21.74 -11.62
N ASP A 174 -5.46 -21.64 -10.57
CA ASP A 174 -6.70 -20.86 -10.58
C ASP A 174 -6.42 -19.37 -10.90
N ILE A 175 -5.30 -18.82 -10.40
CA ILE A 175 -4.85 -17.46 -10.73
C ILE A 175 -4.45 -17.38 -12.20
N LEU A 176 -3.62 -18.30 -12.68
CA LEU A 176 -3.17 -18.32 -14.07
C LEU A 176 -4.35 -18.45 -15.04
N ASP A 177 -5.30 -19.36 -14.76
CA ASP A 177 -6.51 -19.54 -15.54
C ASP A 177 -7.32 -18.23 -15.65
N PHE A 178 -7.44 -17.47 -14.55
CA PHE A 178 -8.09 -16.16 -14.60
C PHE A 178 -7.31 -15.13 -15.43
N VAL A 179 -5.98 -15.09 -15.26
CA VAL A 179 -5.09 -14.14 -15.95
C VAL A 179 -5.07 -14.38 -17.46
N TYR A 180 -5.12 -15.65 -17.89
CA TYR A 180 -5.16 -16.06 -19.29
C TYR A 180 -6.58 -16.17 -19.87
N GLY A 181 -7.61 -15.84 -19.09
CA GLY A 181 -9.00 -15.79 -19.55
C GLY A 181 -9.66 -17.17 -19.73
N ILE A 182 -9.06 -18.23 -19.19
CA ILE A 182 -9.64 -19.58 -19.11
C ILE A 182 -10.75 -19.61 -18.07
N SER A 183 -10.57 -18.90 -16.95
CA SER A 183 -11.54 -18.80 -15.85
C SER A 183 -12.09 -17.37 -15.70
N LYS A 184 -13.39 -17.27 -15.39
CA LYS A 184 -14.08 -16.00 -15.07
C LYS A 184 -14.10 -15.71 -13.56
N ARG A 185 -13.46 -16.56 -12.75
CA ARG A 185 -13.43 -16.45 -11.29
C ARG A 185 -12.17 -15.72 -10.85
N ALA A 186 -12.31 -14.47 -10.44
CA ALA A 186 -11.22 -13.72 -9.85
C ALA A 186 -10.86 -14.32 -8.48
N PRO A 187 -9.58 -14.58 -8.20
CA PRO A 187 -9.13 -15.12 -6.92
C PRO A 187 -9.37 -14.10 -5.80
N ASN A 188 -9.87 -14.58 -4.66
CA ASN A 188 -9.89 -13.79 -3.44
C ASN A 188 -8.47 -13.79 -2.86
N MET A 189 -7.98 -12.62 -2.46
CA MET A 189 -6.69 -12.47 -1.81
C MET A 189 -6.63 -11.22 -0.94
N PHE A 190 -5.72 -11.21 0.04
CA PHE A 190 -5.29 -9.99 0.71
C PHE A 190 -3.89 -9.55 0.26
N CYS A 191 -3.41 -8.44 0.82
CA CYS A 191 -2.36 -7.61 0.25
C CYS A 191 -0.99 -8.29 0.09
N SER A 192 -0.59 -9.11 1.05
CA SER A 192 0.67 -9.87 0.99
C SER A 192 0.55 -11.18 0.21
N GLU A 193 -0.63 -11.81 0.21
CA GLU A 193 -0.91 -12.95 -0.69
C GLU A 193 -0.80 -12.51 -2.15
N LEU A 194 -1.29 -11.32 -2.52
CA LEU A 194 -1.13 -10.78 -3.87
C LEU A 194 0.34 -10.76 -4.27
N SER A 195 1.20 -10.15 -3.46
CA SER A 195 2.63 -9.99 -3.76
C SER A 195 3.38 -11.32 -3.83
N ALA A 196 3.02 -12.30 -2.99
CA ALA A 196 3.58 -13.64 -3.08
C ALA A 196 3.06 -14.41 -4.30
N SER A 197 1.75 -14.34 -4.55
CA SER A 197 1.06 -15.08 -5.61
C SER A 197 1.54 -14.68 -6.99
N VAL A 198 1.69 -13.39 -7.26
CA VAL A 198 2.14 -12.88 -8.57
C VAL A 198 3.55 -13.36 -8.92
N TYR A 199 4.44 -13.47 -7.92
CA TYR A 199 5.79 -14.00 -8.11
C TYR A 199 5.83 -15.52 -8.24
N GLU A 200 5.03 -16.25 -7.46
CA GLU A 200 4.89 -17.71 -7.63
C GLU A 200 4.31 -18.05 -9.00
N CYS A 201 3.24 -17.37 -9.41
CA CYS A 201 2.61 -17.57 -10.72
C CYS A 201 3.56 -17.21 -11.87
N ALA A 202 4.27 -16.07 -11.77
CA ALA A 202 5.24 -15.68 -12.79
C ALA A 202 6.38 -16.69 -12.92
N SER A 203 6.91 -17.20 -11.81
CA SER A 203 7.97 -18.19 -11.81
C SER A 203 7.51 -19.54 -12.37
N VAL A 204 6.30 -19.99 -12.01
CA VAL A 204 5.74 -21.24 -12.55
C VAL A 204 5.51 -21.11 -14.05
N ALA A 205 4.92 -20.00 -14.52
CA ALA A 205 4.66 -19.77 -15.94
C ALA A 205 5.96 -19.64 -16.76
N GLN A 206 6.99 -18.99 -16.22
CA GLN A 206 8.23 -18.70 -16.96
C GLN A 206 9.27 -19.82 -16.86
N TYR A 207 9.36 -20.48 -15.70
CA TYR A 207 10.47 -21.36 -15.35
C TYR A 207 10.03 -22.77 -14.92
N GLY A 208 8.72 -23.03 -14.82
CA GLY A 208 8.19 -24.32 -14.38
C GLY A 208 8.49 -24.65 -12.91
N LYS A 209 8.87 -23.65 -12.09
CA LYS A 209 9.22 -23.83 -10.68
C LYS A 209 8.72 -22.67 -9.82
N THR A 210 8.65 -22.87 -8.51
CA THR A 210 8.24 -21.86 -7.53
C THR A 210 9.31 -20.79 -7.31
N CYS A 211 8.88 -19.58 -6.93
CA CYS A 211 9.76 -18.45 -6.61
C CYS A 211 10.22 -18.48 -5.15
N PHE A 212 9.27 -18.54 -4.21
CA PHE A 212 9.53 -18.56 -2.77
C PHE A 212 9.35 -19.95 -2.16
N GLY A 213 8.64 -20.85 -2.85
CA GLY A 213 8.35 -22.19 -2.35
C GLY A 213 7.40 -22.19 -1.15
N SER A 214 6.58 -21.14 -1.02
CA SER A 214 5.62 -20.97 0.09
C SER A 214 4.19 -20.91 -0.45
N ASP A 215 3.21 -21.37 0.33
CA ASP A 215 1.80 -21.18 -0.03
C ASP A 215 1.44 -19.70 0.05
N PRO A 216 1.11 -19.02 -1.08
CA PRO A 216 0.82 -17.59 -1.06
C PRO A 216 -0.30 -17.21 -0.09
N ARG A 217 -1.28 -18.11 0.13
CA ARG A 217 -2.45 -17.88 0.99
C ARG A 217 -2.15 -17.89 2.49
N ALA A 218 -0.90 -18.18 2.83
CA ALA A 218 -0.43 -18.23 4.20
C ALA A 218 0.65 -17.17 4.46
N VAL A 219 0.93 -16.31 3.47
CA VAL A 219 1.94 -15.26 3.55
C VAL A 219 1.34 -14.01 4.20
N THR A 220 1.88 -13.65 5.37
CA THR A 220 1.58 -12.39 6.05
C THR A 220 2.55 -11.29 5.60
N PRO A 221 2.29 -10.00 5.83
CA PRO A 221 3.24 -8.94 5.51
C PRO A 221 4.65 -9.13 6.12
N LYS A 222 4.75 -9.52 7.41
CA LYS A 222 6.03 -9.88 8.05
C LYS A 222 6.72 -11.07 7.37
N TYR A 223 5.96 -12.09 6.98
CA TYR A 223 6.55 -13.24 6.30
C TYR A 223 6.94 -12.93 4.85
N LEU A 224 6.17 -12.09 4.14
CA LEU A 224 6.55 -11.58 2.83
C LEU A 224 7.88 -10.83 2.91
N GLU A 225 8.05 -9.96 3.90
CA GLU A 225 9.32 -9.28 4.14
C GLU A 225 10.46 -10.28 4.40
N HIS A 226 10.20 -11.34 5.18
CA HIS A 226 11.16 -12.42 5.36
C HIS A 226 11.54 -13.07 4.02
N LEU A 227 10.56 -13.45 3.19
CA LEU A 227 10.81 -14.10 1.90
C LEU A 227 11.66 -13.23 0.95
N VAL A 228 11.39 -11.93 0.87
CA VAL A 228 12.21 -11.02 0.03
C VAL A 228 13.57 -10.70 0.67
N ASN A 229 13.69 -10.77 2.00
CA ASN A 229 14.98 -10.65 2.68
C ASN A 229 15.83 -11.92 2.55
N THR A 230 15.27 -13.12 2.57
CA THR A 230 16.06 -14.35 2.46
C THR A 230 16.31 -14.79 1.02
N SER A 231 15.46 -14.37 0.07
CA SER A 231 15.67 -14.69 -1.34
C SER A 231 16.91 -13.98 -1.93
N SER A 232 17.73 -14.70 -2.68
CA SER A 232 18.83 -14.13 -3.46
C SER A 232 18.36 -13.24 -4.62
N LEU A 233 17.09 -13.35 -5.01
CA LEU A 233 16.51 -12.58 -6.11
C LEU A 233 16.11 -11.16 -5.71
N PHE A 234 15.99 -10.85 -4.42
CA PHE A 234 15.45 -9.57 -3.98
C PHE A 234 16.45 -8.76 -3.18
N ASN A 235 16.42 -7.44 -3.38
CA ASN A 235 17.25 -6.48 -2.65
C ASN A 235 16.38 -5.33 -2.13
N LEU A 236 16.60 -4.93 -0.88
CA LEU A 236 16.07 -3.67 -0.35
C LEU A 236 16.75 -2.51 -1.09
N VAL A 237 15.99 -1.74 -1.86
CA VAL A 237 16.54 -0.66 -2.70
C VAL A 237 16.26 0.74 -2.16
N GLY A 238 15.29 0.91 -1.27
CA GLY A 238 14.99 2.21 -0.68
C GLY A 238 13.57 2.32 -0.16
N LYS A 239 13.02 3.54 -0.20
CA LYS A 239 11.65 3.86 0.20
C LYS A 239 10.89 4.67 -0.84
N VAL A 240 9.57 4.58 -0.78
CA VAL A 240 8.65 5.60 -1.32
C VAL A 240 8.08 6.35 -0.12
N PRO A 241 8.32 7.66 0.03
CA PRO A 241 7.77 8.43 1.15
C PRO A 241 6.24 8.51 1.06
N PRO A 242 5.55 8.82 2.17
CA PRO A 242 4.13 9.16 2.10
C PRO A 242 3.90 10.37 1.20
N SER A 243 2.66 10.54 0.72
CA SER A 243 2.31 11.64 -0.17
C SER A 243 2.81 12.99 0.37
N PRO A 244 3.49 13.81 -0.44
CA PRO A 244 3.88 15.16 -0.05
C PRO A 244 2.73 15.98 0.54
N LEU A 245 1.48 15.72 0.12
CA LEU A 245 0.31 16.44 0.66
C LEU A 245 0.16 16.24 2.17
N PHE A 246 0.38 15.04 2.70
CA PHE A 246 0.34 14.77 4.14
C PHE A 246 1.47 15.49 4.87
N SER A 247 2.70 15.38 4.37
CA SER A 247 3.90 16.01 4.95
C SER A 247 3.78 17.54 4.99
N HIS A 248 3.34 18.15 3.89
CA HIS A 248 3.13 19.60 3.81
C HIS A 248 1.93 20.07 4.65
N THR A 249 0.89 19.25 4.79
CA THR A 249 -0.23 19.51 5.72
C THR A 249 0.27 19.54 7.16
N HIS A 250 1.12 18.58 7.56
CA HIS A 250 1.73 18.57 8.87
C HIS A 250 2.63 19.79 9.10
N MET A 251 3.48 20.13 8.14
CA MET A 251 4.32 21.33 8.20
C MET A 251 3.50 22.62 8.36
N ALA A 252 2.42 22.77 7.58
CA ALA A 252 1.53 23.92 7.69
C ALA A 252 0.84 24.00 9.06
N ALA A 253 0.37 22.87 9.58
CA ALA A 253 -0.23 22.78 10.91
C ALA A 253 0.75 23.17 12.03
N MET A 254 1.98 22.63 11.98
CA MET A 254 3.03 22.94 12.96
C MET A 254 3.48 24.41 12.87
N LYS A 255 3.65 24.96 11.65
CA LYS A 255 3.95 26.39 11.45
C LYS A 255 2.85 27.26 12.04
N TYR A 256 1.58 26.93 11.83
CA TYR A 256 0.46 27.68 12.38
C TYR A 256 0.36 27.56 13.91
N GLN A 257 0.63 26.39 14.48
CA GLN A 257 0.74 26.19 15.94
C GLN A 257 1.89 26.99 16.54
N SER A 258 3.08 26.98 15.95
CA SER A 258 4.21 27.78 16.48
C SER A 258 3.92 29.29 16.47
N ALA A 259 3.04 29.74 15.58
CA ALA A 259 2.59 31.13 15.49
C ALA A 259 1.48 31.50 16.50
N LEU A 260 1.22 30.66 17.53
CA LEU A 260 0.18 30.80 18.56
C LEU A 260 0.29 32.04 19.46
N LYS A 261 1.34 32.86 19.33
CA LYS A 261 1.50 34.14 20.07
C LYS A 261 0.43 35.20 19.75
N PHE A 262 -0.56 34.91 18.90
CA PHE A 262 -1.57 35.87 18.43
C PHE A 262 -2.99 35.27 18.51
N ARG A 263 -3.99 36.12 18.73
CA ARG A 263 -5.41 35.73 18.82
C ARG A 263 -5.87 35.04 17.52
N GLN A 264 -6.18 33.75 17.61
CA GLN A 264 -6.69 32.96 16.49
C GLN A 264 -8.22 32.97 16.46
N SER A 265 -8.82 33.06 15.27
CA SER A 265 -10.27 32.92 15.12
C SER A 265 -10.72 31.49 15.43
N LYS A 266 -11.97 31.33 15.92
CA LYS A 266 -12.58 30.02 16.18
C LYS A 266 -12.51 29.11 14.94
N ALA A 267 -12.84 29.65 13.76
CA ALA A 267 -12.75 28.92 12.49
C ALA A 267 -11.33 28.42 12.19
N SER A 268 -10.29 29.23 12.43
CA SER A 268 -8.90 28.80 12.17
C SER A 268 -8.44 27.72 13.15
N LYS A 269 -8.93 27.74 14.39
CA LYS A 269 -8.67 26.67 15.36
C LYS A 269 -9.35 25.36 14.94
N THR A 270 -10.61 25.42 14.51
CA THR A 270 -11.32 24.25 14.00
C THR A 270 -10.63 23.68 12.75
N LEU A 271 -10.23 24.52 11.81
CA LEU A 271 -9.49 24.08 10.62
C LEU A 271 -8.16 23.41 10.96
N LEU A 272 -7.42 23.95 11.94
CA LEU A 272 -6.20 23.32 12.43
C LEU A 272 -6.47 21.93 13.02
N VAL A 273 -7.54 21.78 13.82
CA VAL A 273 -7.95 20.48 14.36
C VAL A 273 -8.29 19.52 13.22
N CYS A 274 -9.08 19.94 12.23
CA CYS A 274 -9.37 19.13 11.05
C CYS A 274 -8.10 18.71 10.29
N MET A 275 -7.13 19.61 10.11
CA MET A 275 -5.84 19.26 9.48
C MET A 275 -5.12 18.17 10.28
N LEU A 276 -5.04 18.31 11.60
CA LEU A 276 -4.38 17.34 12.47
C LEU A 276 -5.11 15.99 12.48
N ASP A 277 -6.44 15.99 12.47
CA ASP A 277 -7.25 14.79 12.38
C ASP A 277 -7.08 14.12 11.01
N LEU A 278 -7.09 14.87 9.91
CA LEU A 278 -6.87 14.32 8.57
C LEU A 278 -5.45 13.74 8.42
N ILE A 279 -4.42 14.40 8.97
CA ILE A 279 -3.07 13.82 9.05
C ILE A 279 -3.11 12.49 9.80
N LYS A 280 -3.83 12.42 10.92
CA LYS A 280 -3.87 11.23 11.80
C LYS A 280 -4.71 10.09 11.26
N ILE A 281 -5.95 10.34 10.81
CA ILE A 281 -6.92 9.30 10.42
C ILE A 281 -7.46 9.42 8.98
N GLY A 282 -7.30 10.60 8.34
CA GLY A 282 -7.84 10.84 7.01
C GLY A 282 -7.04 10.28 5.82
N THR A 283 -7.66 10.27 4.64
CA THR A 283 -7.09 9.79 3.36
C THR A 283 -6.55 10.95 2.51
N PHE A 284 -5.79 10.61 1.46
CA PHE A 284 -5.34 11.60 0.47
C PHE A 284 -6.52 12.32 -0.19
N GLY A 285 -7.58 11.58 -0.52
CA GLY A 285 -8.80 12.13 -1.10
C GLY A 285 -9.55 13.07 -0.19
N GLU A 286 -9.62 12.74 1.10
CA GLU A 286 -10.21 13.61 2.12
C GLU A 286 -9.38 14.89 2.31
N LEU A 287 -8.05 14.82 2.21
CA LEU A 287 -7.21 16.03 2.20
C LEU A 287 -7.47 16.90 0.97
N LEU A 288 -7.59 16.31 -0.23
CA LEU A 288 -7.95 17.07 -1.44
C LEU A 288 -9.30 17.76 -1.28
N TYR A 289 -10.31 17.03 -0.80
CA TYR A 289 -11.63 17.59 -0.52
C TYR A 289 -11.57 18.72 0.51
N PHE A 290 -10.83 18.53 1.60
CA PHE A 290 -10.65 19.54 2.64
C PHE A 290 -10.05 20.83 2.11
N TYR A 291 -8.99 20.75 1.28
CA TYR A 291 -8.38 21.94 0.71
C TYR A 291 -9.25 22.62 -0.34
N GLU A 292 -10.03 21.87 -1.10
CA GLU A 292 -11.00 22.43 -2.03
C GLU A 292 -12.12 23.18 -1.29
N GLU A 293 -12.76 22.55 -0.32
CA GLU A 293 -13.93 23.12 0.35
C GLU A 293 -13.58 24.20 1.37
N CYS A 294 -12.53 23.98 2.19
CA CYS A 294 -12.17 24.89 3.27
C CYS A 294 -11.23 26.02 2.83
N PHE A 295 -10.37 25.77 1.83
CA PHE A 295 -9.37 26.74 1.36
C PHE A 295 -9.61 27.19 -0.08
N GLY A 296 -10.58 26.63 -0.80
CA GLY A 296 -10.90 27.05 -2.16
C GLY A 296 -9.82 26.72 -3.19
N PHE A 297 -8.95 25.73 -2.92
CA PHE A 297 -7.96 25.28 -3.89
C PHE A 297 -8.63 24.37 -4.92
N ARG A 298 -8.51 24.72 -6.20
CA ARG A 298 -9.12 23.90 -7.27
C ARG A 298 -8.27 22.66 -7.49
N VAL A 299 -8.83 21.47 -7.28
CA VAL A 299 -8.11 20.22 -7.53
C VAL A 299 -7.82 20.07 -9.04
N ASN A 300 -6.60 19.66 -9.36
CA ASN A 300 -6.18 19.38 -10.73
C ASN A 300 -6.95 18.15 -11.27
N PRO A 301 -7.48 18.19 -12.52
CA PRO A 301 -8.25 17.09 -13.11
C PRO A 301 -7.64 15.70 -12.94
N ALA A 302 -6.31 15.60 -13.01
CA ALA A 302 -5.60 14.33 -12.85
C ALA A 302 -5.83 13.65 -11.49
N TYR A 303 -6.29 14.38 -10.47
CA TYR A 303 -6.55 13.88 -9.12
C TYR A 303 -8.04 13.96 -8.73
N ARG A 304 -8.94 14.32 -9.65
CA ARG A 304 -10.36 14.52 -9.33
C ARG A 304 -11.02 13.22 -8.85
N ASP A 305 -10.71 12.11 -9.51
CA ASP A 305 -11.24 10.78 -9.16
C ASP A 305 -10.70 10.26 -7.82
N SER A 306 -9.66 10.91 -7.28
CA SER A 306 -9.13 10.61 -5.95
C SER A 306 -9.86 11.35 -4.82
N ILE A 307 -10.77 12.28 -5.11
CA ILE A 307 -11.48 13.06 -4.07
C ILE A 307 -12.45 12.17 -3.32
N GLU A 308 -12.37 12.21 -1.99
CA GLU A 308 -13.25 11.48 -1.08
C GLU A 308 -13.94 12.51 -0.17
N PRO A 309 -15.22 12.85 -0.43
CA PRO A 309 -15.97 13.77 0.43
C PRO A 309 -16.11 13.22 1.85
N PHE A 310 -15.96 14.09 2.84
CA PHE A 310 -16.24 13.77 4.24
C PHE A 310 -17.00 14.91 4.92
N ILE A 311 -17.61 14.61 6.07
CA ILE A 311 -18.43 15.57 6.81
C ILE A 311 -17.50 16.61 7.45
N ILE A 312 -17.52 17.83 6.91
CA ILE A 312 -16.95 19.01 7.54
C ILE A 312 -18.06 19.67 8.36
N SER A 313 -17.82 19.93 9.64
CA SER A 313 -18.82 20.52 10.51
C SER A 313 -19.10 21.99 10.14
N GLY A 314 -20.25 22.22 9.48
CA GLY A 314 -20.72 23.54 9.07
C GLY A 314 -19.98 24.16 7.88
N ASN A 315 -20.31 25.41 7.54
CA ASN A 315 -19.64 26.18 6.48
C ASN A 315 -18.28 26.70 6.95
N LEU A 316 -17.34 25.79 7.18
CA LEU A 316 -16.00 26.10 7.66
C LEU A 316 -15.10 26.51 6.49
N ARG A 317 -14.84 27.82 6.33
CA ARG A 317 -13.92 28.35 5.32
C ARG A 317 -12.82 29.20 5.92
N ALA A 318 -11.60 29.01 5.43
CA ALA A 318 -10.45 29.82 5.77
C ALA A 318 -10.62 31.23 5.19
N LYS A 319 -10.43 32.25 6.03
CA LYS A 319 -10.39 33.64 5.55
C LYS A 319 -9.12 33.83 4.72
N ARG A 320 -9.25 34.25 3.45
CA ARG A 320 -8.11 34.44 2.53
C ARG A 320 -7.03 35.39 3.06
N SER A 321 -7.43 36.43 3.80
CA SER A 321 -6.49 37.36 4.45
C SER A 321 -5.90 36.81 5.77
N GLY A 322 -6.29 35.61 6.17
CA GLY A 322 -5.93 35.00 7.44
C GLY A 322 -4.58 34.31 7.40
N ARG A 323 -3.88 34.30 8.53
CA ARG A 323 -2.54 33.67 8.65
C ARG A 323 -2.55 32.19 8.28
N LEU A 324 -3.55 31.42 8.72
CA LEU A 324 -3.65 30.00 8.38
C LEU A 324 -3.75 29.79 6.87
N TYR A 325 -4.58 30.59 6.18
CA TYR A 325 -4.69 30.55 4.73
C TYR A 325 -3.36 30.85 4.05
N ASN A 326 -2.66 31.90 4.47
CA ASN A 326 -1.37 32.27 3.87
C ASN A 326 -0.29 31.19 4.05
N ILE A 327 -0.25 30.54 5.22
CA ILE A 327 0.66 29.42 5.45
C ILE A 327 0.29 28.25 4.54
N VAL A 328 -0.98 27.84 4.53
CA VAL A 328 -1.46 26.72 3.70
C VAL A 328 -1.26 27.01 2.21
N PHE A 329 -1.55 28.22 1.75
CA PHE A 329 -1.31 28.61 0.35
C PHE A 329 0.15 28.50 -0.05
N LYS A 330 1.07 28.97 0.81
CA LYS A 330 2.52 28.89 0.56
C LYS A 330 3.05 27.46 0.58
N GLU A 331 2.57 26.63 1.50
CA GLU A 331 3.09 25.26 1.66
C GLU A 331 2.42 24.26 0.71
N ILE A 332 1.16 24.49 0.32
CA ILE A 332 0.28 23.49 -0.31
C ILE A 332 -0.33 24.00 -1.62
N GLY A 333 -0.71 25.27 -1.68
CA GLY A 333 -1.43 25.83 -2.84
C GLY A 333 -0.65 25.75 -4.16
N THR A 334 0.68 25.65 -4.11
CA THR A 334 1.54 25.52 -5.30
C THR A 334 1.87 24.09 -5.70
N MET A 335 1.37 23.09 -4.97
CA MET A 335 1.62 21.68 -5.27
C MET A 335 0.88 21.27 -6.55
N SER A 336 1.41 20.28 -7.28
CA SER A 336 0.83 19.79 -8.55
C SER A 336 -0.60 19.26 -8.44
N TYR A 337 -1.05 18.97 -7.22
CA TYR A 337 -2.42 18.53 -6.90
C TYR A 337 -3.47 19.62 -7.12
N PHE A 338 -3.08 20.89 -7.11
CA PHE A 338 -3.99 22.03 -7.25
C PHE A 338 -3.66 22.85 -8.51
N ARG A 339 -4.69 23.44 -9.11
CA ARG A 339 -4.50 24.39 -10.21
C ARG A 339 -3.96 25.70 -9.67
N ARG A 340 -3.02 26.29 -10.42
CA ARG A 340 -2.56 27.66 -10.19
C ARG A 340 -3.65 28.67 -10.48
#